data_AF-A0A849VUD3-F1
#
_entry.id   AF-A0A849VUD3-F1
#
_cell.length_a   1.000
_cell.length_b   1.000
_cell.length_c   1.000
_cell.angle_alpha   90.00
_cell.angle_beta   90.00
_cell.angle_gamma   90.00
#
_symmetry.space_group_name_H-M   'P 1'
#
loop_
_entity.id
_entity.type
_entity.pdbx_description
1 polymer ?
#
loop_
_entity_poly.entity_id
_entity_poly.type
_entity_poly.pdbx_seq_one_letter_code
_entity_poly.pdbx_strand_id
1 'polypeptide(L)'
;MAFTDNCDIFASFQEDAFNAVIGHVRRQRPSLFNYASLGVIANPGLLCRQIDAHPVVAQRNNPLMTRIDPLQIPGTNFAMELAVQVTEAKIDFHPGKGIALPPELGKLAPQRFAMALGVCLGLGCPRDFPVDRLIDPPKDKPDRDDKGRDPVPPRPLPVRSLMCFCLEVFAVGGVRIRFYNGKPYLEPFLDRIEIVDIRPDELEAILECYLEMMLKLGLIPKLRILLERAPLEIIKNVVSVVVKPTPISAAVPNNPAIEDDQLKAFINLEVI
;
A
#
# COMPACT_ATOMS: atom_id res chain seq x y z
N MET A 1 -10.24 -26.29 27.03
CA MET A 1 -9.57 -25.02 26.72
C MET A 1 -9.77 -24.81 25.23
N ALA A 2 -10.87 -24.18 24.82
CA ALA A 2 -11.46 -24.42 23.49
C ALA A 2 -10.61 -24.04 22.26
N PHE A 3 -9.61 -23.17 22.40
CA PHE A 3 -8.89 -22.59 21.25
C PHE A 3 -7.67 -23.42 20.77
N THR A 4 -7.10 -24.26 21.63
CA THR A 4 -5.93 -25.11 21.31
C THR A 4 -6.28 -26.59 21.32
N ASP A 5 -7.57 -26.95 21.37
CA ASP A 5 -7.99 -28.36 21.39
C ASP A 5 -7.57 -29.11 20.11
N ASN A 6 -7.23 -28.39 19.03
CA ASN A 6 -6.83 -28.95 17.73
C ASN A 6 -5.47 -28.44 17.23
N CYS A 7 -4.72 -27.66 18.01
CA CYS A 7 -3.41 -27.11 17.63
C CYS A 7 -2.58 -26.73 18.86
N ASP A 8 -1.26 -26.67 18.72
CA ASP A 8 -0.36 -26.28 19.83
C ASP A 8 -0.37 -24.77 20.08
N ILE A 9 -0.51 -23.98 19.01
CA ILE A 9 -0.59 -22.52 19.06
C ILE A 9 -1.76 -22.03 18.21
N PHE A 10 -2.62 -21.24 18.82
CA PHE A 10 -3.67 -20.48 18.16
C PHE A 10 -3.30 -18.99 18.14
N ALA A 11 -3.28 -18.39 16.95
CA ALA A 11 -3.12 -16.96 16.77
C ALA A 11 -4.34 -16.41 16.03
N SER A 12 -4.88 -15.30 16.52
CA SER A 12 -5.95 -14.56 15.85
C SER A 12 -5.62 -13.08 15.82
N PHE A 13 -6.05 -12.43 14.74
CA PHE A 13 -5.91 -11.00 14.56
C PHE A 13 -7.27 -10.41 14.21
N GLN A 14 -7.76 -9.51 15.05
CA GLN A 14 -9.07 -8.89 14.90
C GLN A 14 -8.99 -7.67 13.99
N GLU A 15 -10.00 -7.47 13.17
CA GLU A 15 -10.12 -6.35 12.25
C GLU A 15 -9.94 -4.99 12.93
N ASP A 16 -10.67 -4.73 14.02
CA ASP A 16 -10.61 -3.45 14.74
C ASP A 16 -9.19 -3.15 15.23
N ALA A 17 -8.47 -4.17 15.70
CA ALA A 17 -7.09 -4.04 16.11
C ALA A 17 -6.19 -3.69 14.90
N PHE A 18 -6.42 -4.29 13.74
CA PHE A 18 -5.70 -3.96 12.51
C PHE A 18 -5.92 -2.52 12.08
N ASN A 19 -7.18 -2.09 12.03
CA ASN A 19 -7.57 -0.74 11.64
C ASN A 19 -7.02 0.30 12.64
N ALA A 20 -7.03 0.00 13.94
CA ALA A 20 -6.43 0.84 14.96
C ALA A 20 -4.90 0.95 14.80
N VAL A 21 -4.21 -0.16 14.51
CA VAL A 21 -2.76 -0.17 14.26
C VAL A 21 -2.41 0.66 13.03
N ILE A 22 -3.14 0.49 11.91
CA ILE A 22 -2.94 1.33 10.72
C ILE A 22 -3.12 2.80 11.05
N GLY A 23 -4.20 3.17 11.74
CA GLY A 23 -4.43 4.55 12.16
C GLY A 23 -3.29 5.10 13.02
N HIS A 24 -2.78 4.29 13.95
CA HIS A 24 -1.65 4.66 14.79
C HIS A 24 -0.36 4.87 13.99
N VAL A 25 -0.03 3.94 13.08
CA VAL A 25 1.15 4.03 12.22
C VAL A 25 1.04 5.23 11.29
N ARG A 26 -0.13 5.52 10.72
CA ARG A 26 -0.36 6.71 9.87
C ARG A 26 -0.04 8.01 10.61
N ARG A 27 -0.45 8.12 11.88
CA ARG A 27 -0.21 9.32 12.69
C ARG A 27 1.23 9.41 13.21
N GLN A 28 1.88 8.29 13.51
CA GLN A 28 3.26 8.27 14.04
C GLN A 28 4.35 8.26 12.96
N ARG A 29 4.04 7.75 11.77
CA ARG A 29 4.93 7.64 10.61
C ARG A 29 4.23 8.14 9.34
N PRO A 30 3.78 9.42 9.31
CA PRO A 30 3.04 9.98 8.18
C PRO A 30 3.79 9.92 6.85
N SER A 31 5.14 9.90 6.85
CA SER A 31 5.94 9.74 5.64
C SER A 31 5.72 8.42 4.91
N LEU A 32 5.18 7.38 5.56
CA LEU A 32 4.82 6.12 4.91
C LEU A 32 3.54 6.21 4.08
N PHE A 33 2.77 7.29 4.24
CA PHE A 33 1.48 7.49 3.59
C PHE A 33 1.46 8.74 2.71
N ASN A 34 2.41 9.66 2.89
CA ASN A 34 2.49 10.91 2.14
C ASN A 34 3.80 10.96 1.37
N TYR A 35 3.71 11.14 0.07
CA TYR A 35 4.83 11.22 -0.86
C TYR A 35 4.75 12.54 -1.60
N ALA A 36 5.85 13.28 -1.65
CA ALA A 36 5.84 14.58 -2.30
C ALA A 36 7.20 14.95 -2.88
N SER A 37 7.13 15.74 -3.95
CA SER A 37 8.29 16.42 -4.52
C SER A 37 8.81 17.51 -3.60
N LEU A 38 10.06 17.92 -3.81
CA LEU A 38 10.78 18.78 -2.85
C LEU A 38 10.12 20.15 -2.66
N GLY A 39 9.53 20.75 -3.71
CA GLY A 39 8.84 22.03 -3.61
C GLY A 39 7.58 21.96 -2.74
N VAL A 40 6.86 20.83 -2.80
CA VAL A 40 5.72 20.55 -1.92
C VAL A 40 6.17 20.26 -0.49
N ILE A 41 7.28 19.54 -0.29
CA ILE A 41 7.84 19.30 1.06
C ILE A 41 8.24 20.63 1.72
N ALA A 42 8.84 21.55 0.95
CA ALA A 42 9.20 22.88 1.44
C ALA A 42 7.97 23.75 1.74
N ASN A 43 6.83 23.48 1.10
CA ASN A 43 5.58 24.22 1.28
C ASN A 43 4.40 23.27 1.52
N PRO A 44 4.27 22.65 2.72
CA PRO A 44 3.26 21.63 3.00
C PRO A 44 1.80 22.11 2.83
N GLY A 45 1.56 23.43 2.82
CA GLY A 45 0.25 24.02 2.54
C GLY A 45 -0.26 23.73 1.12
N LEU A 46 0.59 23.22 0.22
CA LEU A 46 0.21 22.80 -1.13
C LEU A 46 -0.48 21.42 -1.17
N LEU A 47 -0.41 20.64 -0.09
CA LEU A 47 -0.98 19.29 -0.04
C LEU A 47 -2.51 19.30 -0.22
N CYS A 48 -3.02 18.24 -0.84
CA CYS A 48 -4.46 18.07 -1.07
C CYS A 48 -5.25 17.85 0.21
N ARG A 49 -4.63 17.20 1.21
CA ARG A 49 -5.16 17.03 2.55
C ARG A 49 -4.11 17.38 3.58
N GLN A 50 -4.55 17.99 4.68
CA GLN A 50 -3.70 18.19 5.84
C GLN A 50 -3.32 16.86 6.47
N ILE A 51 -2.06 16.74 6.91
CA ILE A 51 -1.54 15.54 7.55
C ILE A 51 -1.87 15.62 9.04
N ASP A 52 -2.73 14.73 9.54
CA ASP A 52 -2.91 14.49 10.97
C ASP A 52 -1.75 13.63 11.50
N ALA A 53 -0.70 14.31 11.97
CA ALA A 53 0.44 13.67 12.60
C ALA A 53 0.35 13.76 14.13
N HIS A 54 0.79 12.70 14.81
CA HIS A 54 0.93 12.71 16.25
C HIS A 54 2.01 13.74 16.67
N PRO A 55 1.84 14.50 17.76
CA PRO A 55 2.80 15.55 18.16
C PRO A 55 4.25 15.07 18.31
N VAL A 56 4.46 13.81 18.67
CA VAL A 56 5.79 13.17 18.78
C VAL A 56 6.58 13.20 17.47
N VAL A 57 5.91 13.27 16.32
CA VAL A 57 6.55 13.33 15.00
C VAL A 57 7.35 14.62 14.89
N ALA A 58 6.74 15.75 15.25
CA ALA A 58 7.40 17.04 15.29
C ALA A 58 8.51 17.08 16.36
N GLN A 59 8.24 16.55 17.56
CA GLN A 59 9.21 16.52 18.66
C GLN A 59 10.50 15.75 18.31
N ARG A 60 10.37 14.68 17.51
CA ARG A 60 11.50 13.85 17.07
C ARG A 60 12.06 14.25 15.71
N ASN A 61 11.59 15.36 15.15
CA ASN A 61 11.96 15.83 13.80
C ASN A 61 11.82 14.72 12.73
N ASN A 62 10.79 13.89 12.87
CA ASN A 62 10.49 12.86 11.88
C ASN A 62 9.83 13.49 10.65
N PRO A 63 10.12 13.01 9.43
CA PRO A 63 9.53 13.55 8.22
C PRO A 63 8.02 13.31 8.17
N LEU A 64 7.28 14.32 7.68
CA LEU A 64 5.86 14.19 7.37
C LEU A 64 5.61 13.50 6.02
N MET A 65 6.58 13.57 5.11
CA MET A 65 6.47 13.12 3.73
C MET A 65 7.74 12.40 3.31
N THR A 66 7.60 11.35 2.51
CA THR A 66 8.71 10.75 1.77
C THR A 66 8.96 11.56 0.49
N ARG A 67 10.22 11.91 0.24
CA ARG A 67 10.60 12.60 -0.99
C ARG A 67 10.48 11.66 -2.18
N ILE A 68 9.81 12.12 -3.23
CA ILE A 68 9.79 11.51 -4.56
C ILE A 68 10.27 12.51 -5.60
N ASP A 69 10.64 12.01 -6.77
CA ASP A 69 10.99 12.87 -7.89
C ASP A 69 9.74 13.56 -8.46
N PRO A 70 9.88 14.80 -8.96
CA PRO A 70 8.79 15.50 -9.63
C PRO A 70 8.45 14.79 -10.96
N LEU A 71 7.23 15.00 -11.46
CA LEU A 71 6.77 14.37 -12.70
C LEU A 71 7.42 15.04 -13.92
N GLN A 72 8.37 14.35 -14.55
CA GLN A 72 9.07 14.88 -15.73
C GLN A 72 8.14 15.09 -16.91
N ILE A 73 8.27 16.23 -17.60
CA ILE A 73 7.59 16.49 -18.86
C ILE A 73 8.39 15.84 -19.99
N PRO A 74 7.84 14.84 -20.71
CA PRO A 74 8.57 14.12 -21.75
C PRO A 74 9.16 15.04 -22.81
N GLY A 75 10.41 14.77 -23.22
CA GLY A 75 11.11 15.57 -24.23
C GLY A 75 11.65 16.91 -23.72
N THR A 76 11.57 17.20 -22.42
CA THR A 76 12.09 18.44 -21.84
C THR A 76 12.93 18.18 -20.58
N ASN A 77 13.65 19.22 -20.14
CA ASN A 77 14.34 19.24 -18.84
C ASN A 77 13.48 19.87 -17.73
N PHE A 78 12.16 19.93 -17.91
CA PHE A 78 11.23 20.47 -16.93
C PHE A 78 10.40 19.36 -16.27
N ALA A 79 9.92 19.63 -15.07
CA ALA A 79 9.06 18.73 -14.32
C ALA A 79 7.95 19.49 -13.58
N MET A 80 6.91 18.75 -13.19
CA MET A 80 5.78 19.25 -12.41
C MET A 80 5.86 18.73 -10.99
N GLU A 81 5.60 19.61 -10.03
CA GLU A 81 5.47 19.20 -8.63
C GLU A 81 4.31 18.21 -8.47
N LEU A 82 4.55 17.15 -7.73
CA LEU A 82 3.63 16.03 -7.48
C LEU A 82 3.51 15.76 -5.98
N ALA A 83 2.31 15.41 -5.54
CA ALA A 83 2.03 14.86 -4.22
C ALA A 83 1.06 13.68 -4.31
N VAL A 84 1.32 12.61 -3.55
CA VAL A 84 0.46 11.44 -3.41
C VAL A 84 0.20 11.22 -1.92
N GLN A 85 -1.05 11.12 -1.51
CA GLN A 85 -1.42 10.93 -0.10
C GLN A 85 -2.39 9.76 0.04
N VAL A 86 -1.99 8.74 0.79
CA VAL A 86 -2.89 7.69 1.29
C VAL A 86 -3.56 8.24 2.55
N THR A 87 -4.78 8.75 2.36
CA THR A 87 -5.56 9.44 3.38
C THR A 87 -6.28 8.48 4.30
N GLU A 88 -6.66 7.31 3.82
CA GLU A 88 -7.36 6.28 4.57
C GLU A 88 -6.92 4.89 4.14
N ALA A 89 -6.88 3.96 5.10
CA ALA A 89 -6.63 2.56 4.85
C ALA A 89 -7.37 1.73 5.91
N LYS A 90 -8.26 0.85 5.46
CA LYS A 90 -9.07 -0.03 6.30
C LYS A 90 -9.08 -1.43 5.73
N ILE A 91 -9.21 -2.42 6.61
CA ILE A 91 -9.50 -3.81 6.26
C ILE A 91 -10.88 -4.18 6.82
N ASP A 92 -11.56 -5.11 6.15
CA ASP A 92 -12.82 -5.72 6.58
C ASP A 92 -12.75 -7.24 6.32
N PHE A 93 -12.80 -8.05 7.38
CA PHE A 93 -12.78 -9.50 7.30
C PHE A 93 -14.20 -10.04 7.14
N HIS A 94 -14.36 -11.19 6.47
CA HIS A 94 -15.66 -11.84 6.38
C HIS A 94 -16.26 -12.08 7.79
N PRO A 95 -17.55 -11.76 8.05
CA PRO A 95 -18.65 -11.50 7.11
C PRO A 95 -18.69 -10.19 6.32
N GLY A 96 -17.86 -9.19 6.64
CA GLY A 96 -17.81 -7.93 5.90
C GLY A 96 -18.88 -6.94 6.35
N LYS A 97 -18.61 -6.18 7.41
CA LYS A 97 -19.55 -5.20 8.00
C LYS A 97 -19.00 -3.78 8.02
N GLY A 98 -17.69 -3.62 7.94
CA GLY A 98 -17.00 -2.32 8.08
C GLY A 98 -16.86 -1.54 6.77
N ILE A 99 -16.83 -2.22 5.62
CA ILE A 99 -16.60 -1.63 4.30
C ILE A 99 -17.77 -1.94 3.37
N ALA A 100 -18.41 -0.87 2.86
CA ALA A 100 -19.36 -0.99 1.78
C ALA A 100 -18.61 -1.15 0.45
N LEU A 101 -18.57 -2.39 -0.07
CA LEU A 101 -17.93 -2.67 -1.36
C LEU A 101 -18.75 -2.08 -2.53
N PRO A 102 -18.06 -1.59 -3.57
CA PRO A 102 -18.72 -1.15 -4.80
C PRO A 102 -19.40 -2.33 -5.53
N PRO A 103 -20.47 -2.06 -6.31
CA PRO A 103 -21.26 -3.10 -6.99
C PRO A 103 -20.45 -4.13 -7.79
N GLU A 104 -19.35 -3.70 -8.40
CA GLU A 104 -18.44 -4.44 -9.27
C GLU A 104 -17.71 -5.57 -8.51
N LEU A 105 -17.43 -5.33 -7.22
CA LEU A 105 -16.82 -6.31 -6.32
C LEU A 105 -17.85 -7.22 -5.63
N GLY A 106 -19.10 -6.77 -5.56
CA GLY A 106 -20.20 -7.53 -4.96
C GLY A 106 -20.07 -7.66 -3.44
N LYS A 107 -20.52 -8.79 -2.88
CA LYS A 107 -20.45 -9.07 -1.44
C LYS A 107 -19.16 -9.78 -1.07
N LEU A 108 -18.65 -9.51 0.14
CA LEU A 108 -17.46 -10.19 0.65
C LEU A 108 -17.72 -11.68 0.88
N ALA A 109 -17.11 -12.51 0.04
CA ALA A 109 -17.25 -13.96 0.09
C ALA A 109 -16.58 -14.56 1.35
N PRO A 110 -16.97 -15.78 1.77
CA PRO A 110 -16.27 -16.50 2.83
C PRO A 110 -14.78 -16.66 2.55
N GLN A 111 -13.96 -16.66 3.61
CA GLN A 111 -12.49 -16.78 3.51
C GLN A 111 -11.83 -15.65 2.70
N ARG A 112 -12.44 -14.46 2.69
CA ARG A 112 -11.92 -13.26 2.04
C ARG A 112 -11.94 -12.06 2.98
N PHE A 113 -11.10 -11.10 2.64
CA PHE A 113 -11.07 -9.77 3.24
C PHE A 113 -11.20 -8.70 2.16
N ALA A 114 -11.79 -7.57 2.52
CA ALA A 114 -11.80 -6.35 1.74
C ALA A 114 -10.79 -5.36 2.32
N MET A 115 -10.23 -4.51 1.47
CA MET A 115 -9.48 -3.32 1.86
C MET A 115 -10.08 -2.11 1.17
N ALA A 116 -10.18 -1.00 1.88
CA ALA A 116 -10.55 0.29 1.34
C ALA A 116 -9.41 1.28 1.56
N LEU A 117 -9.02 1.98 0.49
CA LEU A 117 -7.94 2.95 0.48
C LEU A 117 -8.46 4.27 -0.08
N GLY A 118 -8.27 5.36 0.65
CA GLY A 118 -8.51 6.71 0.14
C GLY A 118 -7.20 7.31 -0.34
N VAL A 119 -7.07 7.62 -1.63
CA VAL A 119 -5.82 8.14 -2.23
C VAL A 119 -6.08 9.50 -2.87
N CYS A 120 -5.34 10.53 -2.46
CA CYS A 120 -5.36 11.84 -3.10
C CYS A 120 -4.09 12.06 -3.93
N LEU A 121 -4.27 12.53 -5.16
CA LEU A 121 -3.20 12.97 -6.04
C LEU A 121 -3.26 14.49 -6.20
N GLY A 122 -2.12 15.14 -6.07
CA GLY A 122 -1.93 16.57 -6.32
C GLY A 122 -0.90 16.80 -7.41
N LEU A 123 -1.29 17.49 -8.49
CA LEU A 123 -0.39 17.86 -9.56
C LEU A 123 -0.28 19.38 -9.71
N GLY A 124 0.95 19.89 -9.68
CA GLY A 124 1.27 21.29 -9.83
C GLY A 124 1.27 21.71 -11.30
N CYS A 125 0.11 22.10 -11.83
CA CYS A 125 0.02 22.71 -13.14
C CYS A 125 0.33 24.22 -13.05
N PRO A 126 1.37 24.71 -13.73
CA PRO A 126 1.87 26.07 -13.54
C PRO A 126 1.09 27.10 -14.39
N ARG A 127 -0.22 27.25 -14.14
CA ARG A 127 -1.14 28.10 -14.94
C ARG A 127 -0.73 29.58 -15.00
N ASP A 128 -0.12 30.09 -13.93
CA ASP A 128 0.31 31.49 -13.82
C ASP A 128 1.77 31.70 -14.27
N PHE A 129 2.47 30.64 -14.68
CA PHE A 129 3.85 30.72 -15.11
C PHE A 129 3.92 30.82 -16.63
N PRO A 130 4.69 31.76 -17.21
CA PRO A 130 4.79 31.94 -18.66
C PRO A 130 5.66 30.84 -19.30
N VAL A 131 5.11 29.63 -19.44
CA VAL A 131 5.80 28.45 -20.01
C VAL A 131 6.28 28.70 -21.43
N ASP A 132 5.57 29.53 -22.21
CA ASP A 132 5.96 29.88 -23.58
C ASP A 132 7.36 30.49 -23.69
N ARG A 133 7.85 31.13 -22.61
CA ARG A 133 9.21 31.69 -22.55
C ARG A 133 10.30 30.64 -22.39
N LEU A 134 9.92 29.40 -22.07
CA LEU A 134 10.83 28.26 -21.94
C LEU A 134 10.96 27.46 -23.25
N ILE A 135 10.17 27.79 -24.28
CA ILE A 135 10.23 27.12 -25.57
C ILE A 135 11.47 27.64 -26.30
N ASP A 136 12.43 26.76 -26.52
CA ASP A 136 13.62 27.09 -27.30
C ASP A 136 13.21 27.45 -28.74
N PRO A 137 13.83 28.49 -29.34
CA PRO A 137 13.62 28.79 -30.74
C PRO A 137 14.04 27.60 -31.61
N PRO A 138 13.45 27.44 -32.82
CA PRO A 138 13.86 26.39 -33.75
C PRO A 138 15.38 26.44 -33.97
N LYS A 139 16.04 25.30 -33.78
CA LYS A 139 17.47 25.18 -34.07
C LYS A 139 17.67 25.13 -35.58
N ASP A 140 18.58 25.94 -36.11
CA ASP A 140 18.94 25.94 -37.55
C ASP A 140 19.62 24.65 -38.00
N LYS A 141 20.04 23.78 -37.06
CA LYS A 141 20.70 22.51 -37.33
C LYS A 141 20.05 21.40 -36.50
N PRO A 142 19.91 20.17 -37.05
CA PRO A 142 19.44 19.03 -36.28
C PRO A 142 20.36 18.79 -35.09
N ASP A 143 19.76 18.37 -33.97
CA ASP A 143 20.52 18.04 -32.78
C ASP A 143 21.57 16.96 -33.11
N ARG A 144 22.82 17.22 -32.71
CA ARG A 144 23.85 16.18 -32.71
C ARG A 144 23.47 15.17 -31.64
N ASP A 145 23.65 13.89 -31.96
CA ASP A 145 23.60 12.80 -30.97
C ASP A 145 24.59 13.11 -29.84
N ASP A 146 24.13 13.74 -28.77
CA ASP A 146 24.88 14.01 -27.53
C ASP A 146 25.03 12.68 -26.75
N LYS A 147 25.72 11.71 -27.35
CA LYS A 147 26.11 10.46 -26.71
C LYS A 147 27.18 10.80 -25.66
N GLY A 148 26.80 10.78 -24.38
CA GLY A 148 27.73 10.88 -23.26
C GLY A 148 27.56 12.08 -22.33
N ARG A 149 26.47 12.85 -22.46
CA ARG A 149 26.13 13.88 -21.48
C ARG A 149 25.29 13.28 -20.36
N ASP A 150 25.71 13.48 -19.12
CA ASP A 150 24.92 13.06 -17.96
C ASP A 150 23.51 13.70 -18.03
N PRO A 151 22.44 12.95 -17.75
CA PRO A 151 21.09 13.50 -17.71
C PRO A 151 21.04 14.67 -16.73
N VAL A 152 20.70 15.86 -17.22
CA VAL A 152 20.46 17.00 -16.32
C VAL A 152 19.20 16.68 -15.51
N PRO A 153 19.22 16.82 -14.18
CA PRO A 153 18.04 16.57 -13.38
C PRO A 153 16.90 17.52 -13.80
N PRO A 154 15.67 16.99 -13.97
CA PRO A 154 14.54 17.82 -14.38
C PRO A 154 14.30 18.97 -13.40
N ARG A 155 14.10 20.17 -13.95
CA ARG A 155 13.83 21.38 -13.18
C ARG A 155 12.33 21.51 -12.91
N PRO A 156 11.87 21.48 -11.64
CA PRO A 156 10.47 21.70 -11.34
C PRO A 156 10.03 23.12 -11.71
N LEU A 157 8.86 23.24 -12.32
CA LEU A 157 8.22 24.52 -12.58
C LEU A 157 7.56 25.06 -11.30
N PRO A 158 7.64 26.37 -11.03
CA PRO A 158 7.04 26.95 -9.83
C PRO A 158 5.52 26.91 -9.91
N VAL A 159 4.88 26.60 -8.78
CA VAL A 159 3.42 26.49 -8.66
C VAL A 159 2.93 27.17 -7.39
N ARG A 160 1.70 27.70 -7.44
CA ARG A 160 1.04 28.33 -6.29
C ARG A 160 0.08 27.40 -5.56
N SER A 161 -0.41 26.37 -6.24
CA SER A 161 -1.36 25.39 -5.72
C SER A 161 -1.25 24.08 -6.52
N LEU A 162 -1.58 22.96 -5.90
CA LEU A 162 -1.77 21.69 -6.61
C LEU A 162 -3.22 21.56 -7.07
N MET A 163 -3.43 20.99 -8.26
CA MET A 163 -4.73 20.48 -8.66
C MET A 163 -4.91 19.13 -8.00
N CYS A 164 -5.94 19.02 -7.16
CA CYS A 164 -6.15 17.86 -6.31
C CYS A 164 -7.38 17.07 -6.72
N PHE A 165 -7.25 15.75 -6.74
CA PHE A 165 -8.38 14.83 -6.80
C PHE A 165 -8.12 13.66 -5.85
N CYS A 166 -9.18 13.08 -5.32
CA CYS A 166 -9.10 11.93 -4.43
C CYS A 166 -9.97 10.80 -4.99
N LEU A 167 -9.46 9.59 -4.91
CA LEU A 167 -10.10 8.36 -5.35
C LEU A 167 -10.24 7.41 -4.18
N GLU A 168 -11.30 6.61 -4.22
CA GLU A 168 -11.43 5.44 -3.36
C GLU A 168 -11.01 4.20 -4.16
N VAL A 169 -10.20 3.36 -3.54
CA VAL A 169 -9.70 2.12 -4.14
C VAL A 169 -10.06 0.98 -3.21
N PHE A 170 -10.77 0.00 -3.75
CA PHE A 170 -11.20 -1.19 -3.03
C PHE A 170 -10.46 -2.41 -3.56
N ALA A 171 -10.04 -3.30 -2.66
CA ALA A 171 -9.40 -4.55 -3.04
C ALA A 171 -10.03 -5.70 -2.27
N VAL A 172 -10.29 -6.82 -2.94
CA VAL A 172 -10.72 -8.06 -2.31
C VAL A 172 -9.62 -9.10 -2.47
N GLY A 173 -9.33 -9.80 -1.39
CA GLY A 173 -8.29 -10.80 -1.36
C GLY A 173 -8.47 -11.81 -0.24
N GLY A 174 -7.47 -12.66 -0.06
CA GLY A 174 -7.46 -13.63 1.01
C GLY A 174 -6.04 -13.91 1.47
N VAL A 175 -5.92 -14.83 2.41
CA VAL A 175 -4.63 -15.26 2.94
C VAL A 175 -4.55 -16.77 2.83
N ARG A 176 -3.38 -17.29 2.49
CA ARG A 176 -3.11 -18.72 2.38
C ARG A 176 -1.75 -19.06 2.96
N ILE A 177 -1.54 -20.32 3.33
CA ILE A 177 -0.20 -20.80 3.63
C ILE A 177 0.44 -21.36 2.37
N ARG A 178 1.67 -20.92 2.10
CA ARG A 178 2.51 -21.42 1.00
C ARG A 178 3.89 -21.82 1.52
N PHE A 179 4.43 -22.91 0.98
CA PHE A 179 5.76 -23.37 1.32
C PHE A 179 6.79 -22.86 0.31
N TYR A 180 7.84 -22.23 0.82
CA TYR A 180 9.00 -21.80 0.04
C TYR A 180 10.25 -22.35 0.70
N ASN A 181 11.03 -23.14 -0.04
CA ASN A 181 12.24 -23.80 0.47
C ASN A 181 11.98 -24.60 1.77
N GLY A 182 10.86 -25.34 1.81
CA GLY A 182 10.43 -26.14 2.96
C GLY A 182 9.86 -25.35 4.13
N LYS A 183 9.82 -24.01 4.06
CA LYS A 183 9.33 -23.15 5.15
C LYS A 183 7.93 -22.61 4.88
N PRO A 184 7.03 -22.60 5.89
CA PRO A 184 5.67 -22.11 5.72
C PRO A 184 5.59 -20.58 5.86
N TYR A 185 4.98 -19.95 4.86
CA TYR A 185 4.69 -18.52 4.84
C TYR A 185 3.19 -18.27 4.82
N LEU A 186 2.76 -17.30 5.63
CA LEU A 186 1.46 -16.66 5.49
C LEU A 186 1.55 -15.69 4.31
N GLU A 187 0.87 -16.02 3.23
CA GLU A 187 0.89 -15.27 1.97
C GLU A 187 -0.49 -14.63 1.71
N PRO A 188 -0.59 -13.29 1.67
CA PRO A 188 -1.78 -12.63 1.14
C PRO A 188 -1.86 -12.83 -0.39
N PHE A 189 -3.06 -12.82 -0.93
CA PHE A 189 -3.29 -12.78 -2.38
C PHE A 189 -4.43 -11.80 -2.70
N LEU A 190 -4.39 -11.25 -3.91
CA LEU A 190 -5.36 -10.32 -4.43
C LEU A 190 -6.24 -11.04 -5.46
N ASP A 191 -7.55 -10.98 -5.26
CA ASP A 191 -8.52 -11.49 -6.23
C ASP A 191 -8.82 -10.40 -7.25
N ARG A 192 -9.30 -9.25 -6.79
CA ARG A 192 -9.73 -8.12 -7.62
C ARG A 192 -9.47 -6.78 -6.94
N ILE A 193 -9.37 -5.74 -7.74
CA ILE A 193 -9.29 -4.34 -7.35
C ILE A 193 -10.35 -3.56 -8.11
N GLU A 194 -10.87 -2.51 -7.50
CA GLU A 194 -11.80 -1.56 -8.10
C GLU A 194 -11.35 -0.15 -7.71
N ILE A 195 -11.26 0.75 -8.68
CA ILE A 195 -11.08 2.18 -8.43
C ILE A 195 -12.44 2.84 -8.68
N VAL A 196 -12.87 3.74 -7.81
CA VAL A 196 -14.20 4.35 -7.95
C VAL A 196 -14.13 5.65 -8.78
N ASP A 197 -15.12 5.81 -9.65
CA ASP A 197 -15.42 7.04 -10.39
C ASP A 197 -14.36 7.47 -11.42
N ILE A 198 -13.67 6.53 -12.08
CA ILE A 198 -12.83 6.84 -13.24
C ILE A 198 -13.63 6.68 -14.53
N ARG A 199 -13.56 7.68 -15.40
CA ARG A 199 -14.13 7.60 -16.75
C ARG A 199 -13.15 8.06 -17.82
N PRO A 200 -13.20 7.49 -19.03
CA PRO A 200 -14.11 6.40 -19.47
C PRO A 200 -13.76 5.04 -18.85
N ASP A 201 -14.70 4.09 -18.89
CA ASP A 201 -14.57 2.76 -18.27
C ASP A 201 -13.30 2.02 -18.76
N GLU A 202 -12.90 2.21 -20.03
CA GLU A 202 -11.66 1.60 -20.53
C GLU A 202 -10.39 2.18 -19.88
N LEU A 203 -10.40 3.46 -19.48
CA LEU A 203 -9.28 4.06 -18.76
C LEU A 203 -9.17 3.48 -17.34
N GLU A 204 -10.30 3.31 -16.67
CA GLU A 204 -10.41 2.66 -15.36
C GLU A 204 -9.83 1.24 -15.43
N ALA A 205 -10.30 0.41 -16.36
CA ALA A 205 -9.82 -0.95 -16.55
C ALA A 205 -8.30 -1.03 -16.83
N ILE A 206 -7.74 -0.08 -17.60
CA ILE A 206 -6.28 -0.03 -17.85
C ILE A 206 -5.53 0.27 -16.54
N LEU A 207 -6.00 1.23 -15.75
CA LEU A 207 -5.38 1.62 -14.50
C LEU A 207 -5.47 0.51 -13.44
N GLU A 208 -6.63 -0.13 -13.33
CA GLU A 208 -6.86 -1.28 -12.45
C GLU A 208 -5.96 -2.46 -12.82
N CYS A 209 -5.88 -2.80 -14.10
CA CYS A 209 -5.01 -3.88 -14.57
C CYS A 209 -3.54 -3.60 -14.22
N TYR A 210 -3.06 -2.38 -14.48
CA TYR A 210 -1.70 -2.01 -14.12
C TYR A 210 -1.46 -2.07 -12.60
N LEU A 211 -2.38 -1.54 -11.81
CA LEU A 211 -2.29 -1.54 -10.36
C LEU A 211 -2.33 -2.96 -9.80
N GLU A 212 -3.20 -3.82 -10.32
CA GLU A 212 -3.29 -5.24 -9.97
C GLU A 212 -1.96 -5.96 -10.23
N MET A 213 -1.34 -5.76 -11.40
CA MET A 213 -0.04 -6.35 -11.71
C MET A 213 1.07 -5.81 -10.80
N MET A 214 1.07 -4.51 -10.53
CA MET A 214 2.03 -3.88 -9.61
C MET A 214 1.90 -4.45 -8.19
N LEU A 215 0.68 -4.65 -7.70
CA LEU A 215 0.44 -5.27 -6.40
C LEU A 215 0.86 -6.75 -6.39
N LYS A 216 0.42 -7.55 -7.37
CA LYS A 216 0.69 -8.98 -7.45
C LYS A 216 2.18 -9.30 -7.61
N LEU A 217 2.91 -8.50 -8.38
CA LEU A 217 4.33 -8.75 -8.69
C LEU A 217 5.29 -7.98 -7.77
N GLY A 218 4.92 -6.76 -7.36
CA GLY A 218 5.81 -5.84 -6.66
C GLY A 218 5.61 -5.81 -5.14
N LEU A 219 4.36 -5.85 -4.67
CA LEU A 219 4.03 -5.63 -3.26
C LEU A 219 3.73 -6.94 -2.52
N ILE A 220 2.76 -7.74 -2.98
CA ILE A 220 2.30 -8.96 -2.31
C ILE A 220 3.45 -9.91 -1.94
N PRO A 221 4.44 -10.18 -2.82
CA PRO A 221 5.57 -11.04 -2.46
C PRO A 221 6.38 -10.53 -1.26
N LYS A 222 6.40 -9.22 -1.01
CA LYS A 222 7.10 -8.58 0.12
C LYS A 222 6.30 -8.60 1.42
N LEU A 223 4.98 -8.85 1.35
CA LEU A 223 4.08 -8.94 2.49
C LEU A 223 4.02 -10.36 3.09
N ARG A 224 4.76 -11.32 2.53
CA ARG A 224 4.82 -12.69 3.05
C ARG A 224 5.45 -12.70 4.44
N ILE A 225 4.76 -13.33 5.39
CA ILE A 225 5.23 -13.48 6.76
C ILE A 225 5.69 -14.92 6.95
N LEU A 226 6.96 -15.10 7.32
CA LEU A 226 7.48 -16.40 7.72
C LEU A 226 6.86 -16.78 9.08
N LEU A 227 6.09 -17.87 9.13
CA LEU A 227 5.39 -18.26 10.37
C LEU A 227 6.36 -18.53 11.53
N GLU A 228 7.57 -19.03 11.23
CA GLU A 228 8.63 -19.27 12.23
C GLU A 228 9.19 -18.00 12.89
N ARG A 229 8.92 -16.80 12.33
CA ARG A 229 9.37 -15.48 12.83
C ARG A 229 8.25 -14.64 13.45
N ALA A 230 7.01 -15.13 13.43
CA ALA A 230 5.96 -14.62 14.33
C ALA A 230 6.43 -14.83 15.80
N PRO A 231 5.81 -14.26 16.85
CA PRO A 231 6.41 -14.03 18.19
C PRO A 231 6.82 -15.26 19.04
N LEU A 232 7.17 -16.37 18.41
CA LEU A 232 7.72 -17.62 18.92
C LEU A 232 9.25 -17.58 19.12
N GLU A 233 9.91 -16.44 18.86
CA GLU A 233 11.33 -16.28 19.22
C GLU A 233 11.57 -16.44 20.73
N ILE A 234 10.55 -16.19 21.56
CA ILE A 234 10.62 -16.37 23.02
C ILE A 234 10.84 -17.85 23.40
N ILE A 235 10.33 -18.80 22.60
CA ILE A 235 10.38 -20.25 22.90
C ILE A 235 11.65 -20.90 22.34
N LYS A 236 12.20 -20.37 21.25
CA LYS A 236 13.39 -20.93 20.57
C LYS A 236 14.65 -20.98 21.44
N ASN A 237 14.73 -20.14 22.48
CA ASN A 237 15.87 -20.13 23.40
C ASN A 237 15.79 -21.23 24.48
N VAL A 238 14.68 -21.98 24.55
CA VAL A 238 14.43 -23.00 25.60
C VAL A 238 14.35 -24.40 25.01
N VAL A 239 13.76 -24.57 23.82
CA VAL A 239 13.62 -25.87 23.14
C VAL A 239 13.78 -25.70 21.62
N SER A 240 14.47 -26.64 20.97
CA SER A 240 14.51 -26.74 19.50
C SER A 240 13.16 -27.21 18.99
N VAL A 241 12.33 -26.29 18.49
CA VAL A 241 10.98 -26.59 18.00
C VAL A 241 10.80 -26.10 16.57
N VAL A 242 10.22 -26.93 15.70
CA VAL A 242 9.77 -26.57 14.35
C VAL A 242 8.31 -26.15 14.40
N VAL A 243 8.01 -25.05 13.73
CA VAL A 243 6.65 -24.51 13.61
C VAL A 243 6.05 -25.04 12.31
N LYS A 244 4.93 -25.77 12.39
CA LYS A 244 4.20 -26.26 11.22
C LYS A 244 2.75 -25.79 11.25
N PRO A 245 2.11 -25.51 10.12
CA PRO A 245 0.66 -25.30 10.08
C PRO A 245 -0.09 -26.56 10.52
N THR A 246 -1.14 -26.40 11.32
CA THR A 246 -2.07 -27.49 11.61
C THR A 246 -2.75 -27.95 10.31
N PRO A 247 -2.77 -29.27 10.01
CA PRO A 247 -3.44 -29.81 8.81
C PRO A 247 -4.93 -29.52 8.80
N ILE A 248 -5.49 -29.38 7.59
CA ILE A 248 -6.95 -29.24 7.41
C ILE A 248 -7.64 -30.51 7.87
N SER A 249 -8.69 -30.36 8.68
CA SER A 249 -9.48 -31.45 9.26
C SER A 249 -10.94 -31.02 9.47
N ALA A 250 -11.81 -31.92 9.91
CA ALA A 250 -13.19 -31.57 10.27
C ALA A 250 -13.26 -30.51 11.38
N ALA A 251 -12.26 -30.49 12.29
CA ALA A 251 -12.18 -29.52 13.38
C ALA A 251 -11.47 -28.20 12.98
N VAL A 252 -10.61 -28.25 11.96
CA VAL A 252 -9.91 -27.08 11.40
C VAL A 252 -10.13 -27.07 9.87
N PRO A 253 -11.31 -26.63 9.39
CA PRO A 253 -11.66 -26.72 7.97
C PRO A 253 -10.86 -25.76 7.08
N ASN A 254 -10.34 -24.66 7.64
CA ASN A 254 -9.52 -23.67 6.94
C ASN A 254 -8.28 -23.30 7.78
N ASN A 255 -7.12 -23.19 7.15
CA ASN A 255 -5.90 -22.68 7.78
C ASN A 255 -5.02 -21.95 6.74
N PRO A 256 -4.89 -20.61 6.81
CA PRO A 256 -5.54 -19.72 7.77
C PRO A 256 -7.06 -19.65 7.54
N ALA A 257 -7.81 -19.18 8.53
CA ALA A 257 -9.25 -18.96 8.43
C ALA A 257 -9.57 -17.46 8.51
N ILE A 258 -10.41 -16.95 7.61
CA ILE A 258 -10.99 -15.60 7.69
C ILE A 258 -12.49 -15.72 7.94
N GLU A 259 -12.90 -15.39 9.17
CA GLU A 259 -14.25 -15.54 9.69
C GLU A 259 -14.37 -14.77 11.02
N ASP A 260 -15.60 -14.48 11.43
CA ASP A 260 -15.89 -13.78 12.68
C ASP A 260 -15.13 -12.46 12.85
N ASP A 261 -14.96 -11.70 11.76
CA ASP A 261 -14.23 -10.42 11.75
C ASP A 261 -12.73 -10.59 12.17
N GLN A 262 -12.17 -11.79 11.94
CA GLN A 262 -10.82 -12.19 12.34
C GLN A 262 -10.05 -12.95 11.25
N LEU A 263 -8.73 -12.80 11.25
CA LEU A 263 -7.78 -13.70 10.61
C LEU A 263 -7.21 -14.66 11.67
N LYS A 264 -7.45 -15.96 11.51
CA LYS A 264 -7.02 -17.02 12.44
C LYS A 264 -5.96 -17.90 11.79
N ALA A 265 -4.95 -18.30 12.56
CA ALA A 265 -3.91 -19.23 12.15
C ALA A 265 -3.73 -20.32 13.21
N PHE A 266 -3.73 -21.57 12.77
CA PHE A 266 -3.59 -22.75 13.62
C PHE A 266 -2.23 -23.40 13.36
N ILE A 267 -1.45 -23.59 14.42
CA ILE A 267 -0.03 -23.95 14.32
C ILE A 267 0.26 -25.11 15.27
N ASN A 268 0.98 -26.12 14.76
CA ASN A 268 1.54 -27.22 15.53
C ASN A 268 3.05 -27.01 15.76
N LEU A 269 3.53 -27.53 16.89
CA LEU A 269 4.90 -27.50 17.34
C LEU A 269 5.47 -28.92 17.30
N GLU A 270 6.57 -29.12 16.59
CA GLU A 270 7.32 -30.37 16.61
C GLU A 270 8.67 -30.19 17.28
N VAL A 271 8.95 -30.96 18.32
CA VAL A 271 10.26 -30.96 19.00
C VAL A 271 11.29 -31.68 18.13
N ILE A 272 12.48 -31.08 18.01
CA ILE A 272 13.67 -31.69 17.37
C ILE A 272 14.59 -32.26 18.45
#